data_AF-A0A5R8Y677-F1
#
_entry.id   AF-A0A5R8Y677-F1
#
_cell.length_a   1.000
_cell.length_b   1.000
_cell.length_c   1.000
_cell.angle_alpha   90.00
_cell.angle_beta   90.00
_cell.angle_gamma   90.00
#
_symmetry.space_group_name_H-M   'P 1'
#
loop_
_entity.id
_entity.type
_entity.pdbx_description
1 polymer ?
#
loop_
_entity_poly.entity_id
_entity_poly.type
_entity_poly.pdbx_seq_one_letter_code
_entity_poly.pdbx_strand_id
1 'polypeptide(L)'
;MTFLTAEKDHGPGHAWLCLDQEAAPDWRLEIEREASKDLYLGPKGWQGTPFGIKAVAAKGDRLLLGPDIVDYLRDGDLIVLRIPEAAIEVEDYWPDIPISGRSNKGASLLDLPSEPEDEGPKAPFQPEDPIPQPQPVAPVITPPPSRGWLTWVAIAAALVIWFGMGAMVWLYSDELMALITGEPEQTETVVDQQPANEPTEEPTQTPAEEPIQAENTTDEATPPVQEADASTAPDTASPDTQTAQNDQPPATQSPAAPVHDRAYWQDMLGNSQLSGEALYGASRETRDDAELVDIAQDFLRLSADKGHKPAQQEYAGLFDPTKDAAVGSISAVKNPSTALEYYRRLSEAGDATASRNIESLCAHLKPTYFENAEARIAIDDYCN
;
A
#
# COMPACT_ATOMS: atom_id res chain seq x y z
N MET A 1 -20.11 -12.96 10.19
CA MET A 1 -18.71 -13.02 10.66
C MET A 1 -18.09 -11.64 10.54
N THR A 2 -17.46 -11.15 11.61
CA THR A 2 -16.85 -9.80 11.64
C THR A 2 -15.59 -9.88 12.49
N PHE A 3 -14.49 -9.27 12.04
CA PHE A 3 -13.30 -9.15 12.87
C PHE A 3 -13.56 -8.20 14.02
N LEU A 4 -13.36 -8.67 15.26
CA LEU A 4 -13.33 -7.78 16.40
C LEU A 4 -11.89 -7.44 16.75
N THR A 5 -11.74 -6.14 17.00
CA THR A 5 -10.56 -5.38 17.39
C THR A 5 -9.62 -6.11 18.36
N ALA A 6 -8.35 -5.72 18.32
CA ALA A 6 -7.28 -6.21 19.21
C ALA A 6 -7.74 -6.40 20.66
N GLU A 7 -7.42 -7.55 21.25
CA GLU A 7 -7.86 -7.84 22.61
C GLU A 7 -6.90 -7.27 23.67
N LYS A 8 -7.41 -6.33 24.47
CA LYS A 8 -6.63 -5.70 25.55
C LYS A 8 -6.18 -6.68 26.63
N ASP A 9 -6.95 -7.74 26.88
CA ASP A 9 -6.72 -8.67 28.00
C ASP A 9 -5.63 -9.72 27.71
N HIS A 10 -5.35 -10.04 26.44
CA HIS A 10 -4.31 -11.00 26.04
C HIS A 10 -3.02 -10.33 25.55
N GLY A 11 -3.02 -9.00 25.45
CA GLY A 11 -1.86 -8.22 25.01
C GLY A 11 -1.71 -8.19 23.47
N PRO A 12 -0.61 -7.57 22.98
CA PRO A 12 -0.36 -7.46 21.55
C PRO A 12 -0.22 -8.85 20.88
N GLY A 13 -0.57 -8.91 19.59
CA GLY A 13 -0.58 -10.11 18.76
C GLY A 13 -1.79 -11.01 18.98
N HIS A 14 -2.84 -10.54 19.64
CA HIS A 14 -4.06 -11.31 19.86
C HIS A 14 -5.29 -10.62 19.25
N ALA A 15 -6.13 -11.42 18.59
CA ALA A 15 -7.33 -10.92 17.91
C ALA A 15 -8.50 -11.90 18.06
N TRP A 16 -9.71 -11.37 18.24
CA TRP A 16 -10.94 -12.17 18.25
C TRP A 16 -11.56 -12.24 16.86
N LEU A 17 -11.80 -13.46 16.43
CA LEU A 17 -12.62 -13.75 15.27
C LEU A 17 -14.05 -14.07 15.73
N CYS A 18 -15.05 -13.28 15.32
CA CYS A 18 -16.45 -13.51 15.69
C CYS A 18 -17.22 -14.20 14.57
N LEU A 19 -17.79 -15.33 14.90
CA LEU A 19 -18.51 -16.23 14.03
C LEU A 19 -20.02 -16.05 14.23
N ASP A 20 -20.82 -16.48 13.26
CA ASP A 20 -22.28 -16.45 13.39
C ASP A 20 -22.84 -17.70 14.11
N GLN A 21 -21.94 -18.54 14.65
CA GLN A 21 -22.25 -19.78 15.34
C GLN A 21 -21.23 -20.07 16.45
N GLU A 22 -21.61 -20.94 17.40
CA GLU A 22 -20.74 -21.31 18.52
C GLU A 22 -19.45 -21.99 18.03
N ALA A 23 -18.32 -21.43 18.45
CA ALA A 23 -16.99 -21.83 18.04
C ALA A 23 -16.50 -23.04 18.86
N ALA A 24 -15.95 -24.04 18.19
CA ALA A 24 -15.30 -25.17 18.86
C ALA A 24 -13.77 -24.96 18.94
N PRO A 25 -13.12 -25.29 20.07
CA PRO A 25 -11.69 -25.08 20.28
C PRO A 25 -10.78 -25.96 19.41
N ASP A 26 -11.34 -26.99 18.77
CA ASP A 26 -10.62 -27.91 17.89
C ASP A 26 -10.73 -27.55 16.40
N TRP A 27 -11.51 -26.53 16.05
CA TRP A 27 -11.60 -26.02 14.68
C TRP A 27 -10.25 -25.53 14.16
N ARG A 28 -10.05 -25.74 12.87
CA ARG A 28 -8.84 -25.31 12.18
C ARG A 28 -9.18 -24.18 11.22
N LEU A 29 -8.41 -23.12 11.31
CA LEU A 29 -8.50 -21.97 10.44
C LEU A 29 -7.45 -22.09 9.35
N GLU A 30 -7.89 -22.01 8.10
CA GLU A 30 -7.02 -21.80 6.96
C GLU A 30 -7.12 -20.33 6.57
N ILE A 31 -6.00 -19.64 6.48
CA ILE A 31 -5.94 -18.22 6.11
C ILE A 31 -5.21 -18.13 4.77
N GLU A 32 -5.89 -17.68 3.73
CA GLU A 32 -5.35 -17.47 2.38
C GLU A 32 -5.25 -15.96 2.12
N ARG A 33 -4.23 -15.51 1.38
CA ARG A 33 -4.09 -14.10 0.98
C ARG A 33 -4.68 -13.88 -0.41
N GLU A 34 -5.70 -13.03 -0.56
CA GLU A 34 -6.38 -12.86 -1.86
C GLU A 34 -5.45 -12.26 -2.93
N ALA A 35 -4.56 -11.34 -2.52
CA ALA A 35 -3.55 -10.76 -3.40
C ALA A 35 -2.53 -11.78 -3.95
N SER A 36 -2.49 -13.00 -3.39
CA SER A 36 -1.57 -14.06 -3.80
C SER A 36 -2.24 -15.42 -3.59
N LYS A 37 -3.14 -15.75 -4.53
CA LYS A 37 -3.84 -17.04 -4.55
C LYS A 37 -2.87 -18.20 -4.35
N ASP A 38 -3.32 -19.21 -3.61
CA ASP A 38 -2.53 -20.37 -3.18
C ASP A 38 -1.45 -20.11 -2.12
N LEU A 39 -1.34 -18.89 -1.55
CA LEU A 39 -0.53 -18.64 -0.35
C LEU A 39 -1.39 -18.70 0.91
N TYR A 40 -1.07 -19.69 1.74
CA TYR A 40 -1.71 -19.94 3.01
C TYR A 40 -0.79 -19.57 4.17
N LEU A 41 -1.34 -19.04 5.25
CA LEU A 41 -0.57 -18.76 6.45
C LEU A 41 -0.29 -20.06 7.22
N GLY A 42 0.97 -20.30 7.55
CA GLY A 42 1.41 -21.43 8.36
C GLY A 42 2.39 -21.00 9.45
N PRO A 43 2.98 -21.97 10.18
CA PRO A 43 3.85 -21.70 11.33
C PRO A 43 5.19 -21.04 10.97
N LYS A 44 5.50 -20.93 9.68
CA LYS A 44 6.70 -20.25 9.16
C LYS A 44 6.32 -19.02 8.32
N GLY A 45 5.12 -18.50 8.49
CA GLY A 45 4.54 -17.45 7.64
C GLY A 45 3.85 -18.02 6.39
N TRP A 46 3.79 -17.23 5.33
CA TRP A 46 3.11 -17.56 4.07
C TRP A 46 3.77 -18.73 3.33
N GLN A 47 2.95 -19.71 2.91
CA GLN A 47 3.40 -20.95 2.28
C GLN A 47 2.42 -21.45 1.21
N GLY A 48 2.91 -22.14 0.19
CA GLY A 48 2.11 -22.60 -0.96
C GLY A 48 1.25 -23.84 -0.71
N THR A 49 0.90 -24.17 0.54
CA THR A 49 0.11 -25.36 0.87
C THR A 49 -0.85 -25.04 2.02
N PRO A 50 -2.14 -25.39 1.88
CA PRO A 50 -3.13 -25.18 2.94
C PRO A 50 -2.64 -25.71 4.27
N PHE A 51 -2.83 -24.91 5.32
CA PHE A 51 -2.42 -25.26 6.66
C PHE A 51 -3.49 -24.84 7.65
N GLY A 52 -4.06 -25.84 8.35
CA GLY A 52 -5.04 -25.61 9.38
C GLY A 52 -4.38 -25.17 10.69
N ILE A 53 -4.53 -23.90 11.03
CA ILE A 53 -4.05 -23.31 12.27
C ILE A 53 -5.08 -23.48 13.37
N LYS A 54 -4.65 -23.82 14.59
CA LYS A 54 -5.54 -23.89 15.75
C LYS A 54 -5.69 -22.53 16.41
N ALA A 55 -6.91 -22.20 16.83
CA ALA A 55 -7.13 -21.06 17.71
C ALA A 55 -6.50 -21.31 19.09
N VAL A 56 -6.06 -20.23 19.75
CA VAL A 56 -5.50 -20.27 21.11
C VAL A 56 -6.59 -20.60 22.14
N ALA A 57 -7.78 -20.01 21.94
CA ALA A 57 -8.94 -20.24 22.77
C ALA A 57 -10.24 -20.10 21.96
N ALA A 58 -11.32 -20.69 22.47
CA ALA A 58 -12.67 -20.48 21.96
C ALA A 58 -13.58 -20.04 23.12
N LYS A 59 -14.46 -19.07 22.89
CA LYS A 59 -15.41 -18.57 23.89
C LYS A 59 -16.72 -18.15 23.22
N GLY A 60 -17.74 -18.98 23.35
CA GLY A 60 -19.04 -18.74 22.70
C GLY A 60 -18.87 -18.77 21.18
N ASP A 61 -19.22 -17.70 20.50
CA ASP A 61 -19.11 -17.50 19.05
C ASP A 61 -17.74 -16.94 18.61
N ARG A 62 -16.73 -16.95 19.48
CA ARG A 62 -15.44 -16.31 19.21
C ARG A 62 -14.26 -17.28 19.25
N LEU A 63 -13.32 -17.08 18.32
CA LEU A 63 -12.02 -17.77 18.28
C LEU A 63 -10.89 -16.76 18.51
N LEU A 64 -10.02 -17.04 19.48
CA LEU A 64 -8.86 -16.21 19.78
C LEU A 64 -7.69 -16.65 18.92
N LEU A 65 -7.21 -15.75 18.08
CA LEU A 65 -5.99 -15.93 17.29
C LEU A 65 -4.80 -15.39 18.08
N GLY A 66 -3.71 -16.15 18.05
CA GLY A 66 -2.48 -15.81 18.77
C GLY A 66 -1.45 -15.11 17.89
N PRO A 67 -0.33 -14.69 18.50
CA PRO A 67 0.71 -13.90 17.83
C PRO A 67 1.35 -14.63 16.65
N ASP A 68 1.46 -15.96 16.73
CA ASP A 68 1.96 -16.82 15.65
C ASP A 68 1.18 -16.68 14.33
N ILE A 69 -0.03 -16.10 14.39
CA ILE A 69 -0.90 -15.81 13.25
C ILE A 69 -0.92 -14.31 13.00
N VAL A 70 -1.30 -13.55 14.04
CA VAL A 70 -1.60 -12.12 13.95
C VAL A 70 -0.38 -11.33 13.50
N ASP A 71 0.82 -11.71 13.92
CA ASP A 71 2.05 -10.95 13.62
C ASP A 71 2.49 -11.06 12.15
N TYR A 72 1.93 -12.00 11.39
CA TYR A 72 2.19 -12.16 9.95
C TYR A 72 1.19 -11.43 9.06
N LEU A 73 0.09 -10.96 9.64
CA LEU A 73 -0.99 -10.28 8.93
C LEU A 73 -0.79 -8.77 9.07
N ARG A 74 -0.76 -8.06 7.94
CA ARG A 74 -0.57 -6.61 7.91
C ARG A 74 -1.93 -5.92 7.91
N ASP A 75 -1.98 -4.72 8.46
CA ASP A 75 -3.15 -3.86 8.33
C ASP A 75 -3.53 -3.68 6.85
N GLY A 76 -4.81 -3.87 6.55
CA GLY A 76 -5.36 -3.80 5.19
C GLY A 76 -5.07 -5.01 4.30
N ASP A 77 -4.49 -6.11 4.80
CA ASP A 77 -4.36 -7.34 4.00
C ASP A 77 -5.75 -7.94 3.75
N LEU A 78 -6.15 -8.07 2.48
CA LEU A 78 -7.35 -8.82 2.10
C LEU A 78 -7.07 -10.33 2.22
N ILE A 79 -7.79 -10.99 3.12
CA ILE A 79 -7.61 -12.42 3.41
C ILE A 79 -8.91 -13.20 3.23
N VAL A 80 -8.78 -14.46 2.87
CA VAL A 80 -9.86 -15.44 2.84
C VAL A 80 -9.64 -16.40 4.01
N LEU A 81 -10.58 -16.38 4.96
CA LEU A 81 -10.62 -17.28 6.09
C LEU A 81 -11.56 -18.44 5.80
N ARG A 82 -11.04 -19.66 5.94
CA ARG A 82 -11.81 -20.88 5.82
C ARG A 82 -11.75 -21.67 7.13
N ILE A 83 -12.91 -22.14 7.56
CA ILE A 83 -13.04 -23.11 8.67
C ILE A 83 -13.74 -24.34 8.09
N PRO A 84 -12.98 -25.31 7.55
CA PRO A 84 -13.53 -26.46 6.83
C PRO A 84 -14.54 -27.26 7.66
N GLU A 85 -14.30 -27.40 8.97
CA GLU A 85 -15.17 -28.15 9.88
C GLU A 85 -16.57 -27.50 10.05
N ALA A 86 -16.65 -26.19 9.85
CA ALA A 86 -17.86 -25.41 9.97
C ALA A 86 -18.49 -25.05 8.61
N ALA A 87 -17.83 -25.39 7.50
CA ALA A 87 -18.18 -24.94 6.15
C ALA A 87 -18.34 -23.41 6.06
N ILE A 88 -17.50 -22.67 6.80
CA ILE A 88 -17.46 -21.21 6.79
C ILE A 88 -16.31 -20.77 5.89
N GLU A 89 -16.60 -19.86 4.97
CA GLU A 89 -15.63 -19.16 4.13
C GLU A 89 -16.00 -17.68 4.11
N VAL A 90 -15.05 -16.82 4.49
CA VAL A 90 -15.25 -15.38 4.60
C VAL A 90 -14.04 -14.66 4.04
N GLU A 91 -14.29 -13.69 3.18
CA GLU A 91 -13.30 -12.79 2.61
C GLU A 91 -13.48 -11.41 3.24
N ASP A 92 -12.45 -10.89 3.89
CA ASP A 92 -12.50 -9.59 4.57
C ASP A 92 -11.08 -9.03 4.79
N TYR A 93 -10.98 -7.73 5.06
CA TYR A 93 -9.73 -7.04 5.29
C TYR A 93 -9.25 -7.23 6.72
N TRP A 94 -7.96 -7.49 6.88
CA TRP A 94 -7.34 -7.61 8.20
C TRP A 94 -7.23 -6.24 8.86
N PRO A 95 -7.74 -6.06 10.09
CA PRO A 95 -7.69 -4.77 10.78
C PRO A 95 -6.30 -4.51 11.38
N ASP A 96 -6.00 -3.24 11.70
CA ASP A 96 -4.82 -2.86 12.47
C ASP A 96 -4.86 -3.47 13.88
N ILE A 97 -4.07 -4.53 14.06
CA ILE A 97 -3.88 -5.20 15.34
C ILE A 97 -2.41 -5.03 15.76
N PRO A 98 -2.14 -4.50 16.96
CA PRO A 98 -0.77 -4.36 17.46
C PRO A 98 -0.07 -5.71 17.48
N ILE A 99 1.06 -5.85 16.78
CA ILE A 99 1.83 -7.11 16.73
C ILE A 99 2.60 -7.37 18.02
N SER A 100 2.68 -8.63 18.44
CA SER A 100 3.53 -9.04 19.54
C SER A 100 5.01 -8.95 19.12
N GLY A 101 5.90 -8.58 20.03
CA GLY A 101 7.34 -8.64 19.74
C GLY A 101 7.93 -7.47 18.94
N ARG A 102 7.14 -6.60 18.27
CA ARG A 102 7.57 -5.18 18.20
C ARG A 102 7.35 -4.60 19.57
N SER A 103 8.33 -4.83 20.45
CA SER A 103 8.59 -3.86 21.49
C SER A 103 8.75 -2.52 20.79
N ASN A 104 7.68 -1.71 20.82
CA ASN A 104 7.80 -0.27 20.81
C ASN A 104 8.64 0.09 22.04
N LYS A 105 9.95 -0.15 21.97
CA LYS A 105 10.96 0.41 22.87
C LYS A 105 11.05 1.94 22.74
N GLY A 106 10.07 2.58 22.10
CA GLY A 106 10.04 4.01 21.84
C GLY A 106 8.69 4.72 22.09
N ALA A 107 7.64 4.08 22.63
CA ALA A 107 6.35 4.77 22.78
C ALA A 107 5.56 4.34 24.03
N SER A 108 6.13 4.60 25.22
CA SER A 108 5.36 4.85 26.45
C SER A 108 6.26 5.56 27.45
N LEU A 109 6.47 6.86 27.19
CA LEU A 109 6.92 7.82 28.19
C LEU A 109 5.65 8.34 28.86
N LEU A 110 5.33 7.79 30.04
CA LEU A 110 4.52 8.39 31.14
C LEU A 110 3.83 7.26 31.95
N ASP A 111 4.55 6.63 32.88
CA ASP A 111 4.15 6.53 34.31
C ASP A 111 5.16 5.69 35.14
N LEU A 112 5.96 6.41 35.95
CA LEU A 112 6.42 6.18 37.34
C LEU A 112 6.96 4.80 37.83
N PRO A 113 7.64 4.72 39.00
CA PRO A 113 8.66 5.60 39.59
C PRO A 113 9.97 4.83 39.89
N SER A 114 11.01 5.59 40.23
CA SER A 114 12.34 5.14 40.63
C SER A 114 12.32 4.18 41.83
N GLU A 115 13.05 3.05 41.75
CA GLU A 115 13.45 2.24 42.91
C GLU A 115 14.99 2.10 42.91
N PRO A 116 15.65 2.26 44.07
CA PRO A 116 17.06 2.58 44.14
C PRO A 116 17.97 1.35 44.01
N GLU A 117 19.19 1.64 43.56
CA GLU A 117 20.36 0.77 43.64
C GLU A 117 20.58 0.26 45.08
N ASP A 118 20.79 -1.05 45.23
CA ASP A 118 21.50 -1.61 46.38
C ASP A 118 22.56 -2.60 45.86
N GLU A 119 23.82 -2.25 46.10
CA GLU A 119 25.01 -3.04 45.80
C GLU A 119 25.16 -4.19 46.79
N GLY A 120 25.50 -5.39 46.32
CA GLY A 120 25.97 -6.46 47.19
C GLY A 120 26.54 -7.67 46.43
N PRO A 121 27.82 -8.04 46.64
CA PRO A 121 28.49 -9.07 45.85
C PRO A 121 28.12 -10.48 46.34
N LYS A 122 27.59 -11.32 45.44
CA LYS A 122 27.41 -12.76 45.69
C LYS A 122 28.35 -13.58 44.81
N ALA A 123 28.98 -14.55 45.49
CA ALA A 123 30.08 -15.42 45.09
C ALA A 123 29.90 -16.21 43.77
N PRO A 124 31.00 -16.71 43.17
CA PRO A 124 30.99 -17.49 41.95
C PRO A 124 30.30 -18.85 42.14
N PHE A 125 29.22 -19.09 41.38
CA PHE A 125 28.64 -20.41 41.18
C PHE A 125 29.53 -21.22 40.23
N GLN A 126 30.00 -22.38 40.69
CA GLN A 126 30.58 -23.42 39.85
C GLN A 126 29.45 -24.08 39.05
N PRO A 127 29.57 -24.21 37.71
CA PRO A 127 28.64 -25.03 36.93
C PRO A 127 28.93 -26.52 37.18
N GLU A 128 27.92 -27.24 37.67
CA GLU A 128 27.90 -28.71 37.67
C GLU A 128 27.73 -29.21 36.23
N ASP A 129 28.50 -30.26 35.90
CA ASP A 129 28.54 -30.90 34.59
C ASP A 129 27.14 -31.43 34.18
N PRO A 130 26.69 -31.17 32.94
CA PRO A 130 25.41 -31.68 32.46
C PRO A 130 25.43 -33.20 32.30
N ILE A 131 24.45 -33.83 32.93
CA ILE A 131 24.11 -35.25 32.77
C ILE A 131 23.85 -35.52 31.27
N PRO A 132 24.48 -36.55 30.65
CA PRO A 132 24.29 -36.86 29.25
C PRO A 132 22.85 -37.26 28.98
N GLN A 133 22.16 -36.46 28.17
CA GLN A 133 20.83 -36.81 27.64
C GLN A 133 20.94 -38.02 26.69
N PRO A 134 20.01 -38.98 26.77
CA PRO A 134 19.95 -40.10 25.83
C PRO A 134 19.67 -39.58 24.41
N GLN A 135 20.54 -39.95 23.47
CA GLN A 135 20.42 -39.57 22.07
C GLN A 135 19.12 -40.13 21.46
N PRO A 136 18.32 -39.31 20.76
CA PRO A 136 17.18 -39.77 19.99
C PRO A 136 17.63 -40.76 18.90
N VAL A 137 17.00 -41.94 18.87
CA VAL A 137 17.20 -42.93 17.81
C VAL A 137 16.82 -42.29 16.47
N ALA A 138 17.78 -42.24 15.54
CA ALA A 138 17.58 -41.65 14.22
C ALA A 138 16.38 -42.30 13.51
N PRO A 139 15.44 -41.51 12.94
CA PRO A 139 14.33 -42.07 12.18
C PRO A 139 14.86 -42.75 10.91
N VAL A 140 14.39 -43.97 10.67
CA VAL A 140 14.65 -44.73 9.45
C VAL A 140 14.10 -43.94 8.25
N ILE A 141 14.98 -43.38 7.43
CA ILE A 141 14.62 -42.68 6.20
C ILE A 141 14.13 -43.73 5.19
N THR A 142 12.81 -43.83 5.01
CA THR A 142 12.23 -44.57 3.89
C THR A 142 12.44 -43.76 2.60
N PRO A 143 12.94 -44.37 1.51
CA PRO A 143 13.13 -43.67 0.25
C PRO A 143 11.78 -43.13 -0.25
N PRO A 144 11.73 -41.89 -0.78
CA PRO A 144 10.50 -41.31 -1.29
C PRO A 144 9.98 -42.15 -2.46
N PRO A 145 8.65 -42.35 -2.56
CA PRO A 145 8.05 -43.06 -3.68
C PRO A 145 8.44 -42.35 -4.98
N SER A 146 9.03 -43.10 -5.92
CA SER A 146 9.39 -42.59 -7.24
C SER A 146 8.13 -42.02 -7.89
N ARG A 147 8.08 -40.69 -8.03
CA ARG A 147 6.99 -39.97 -8.70
C ARG A 147 6.91 -40.50 -10.13
N GLY A 148 5.90 -41.35 -10.36
CA GLY A 148 5.80 -42.17 -11.56
C GLY A 148 5.60 -41.32 -12.82
N TRP A 149 6.23 -41.75 -13.91
CA TRP A 149 6.08 -41.26 -15.29
C TRP A 149 4.63 -40.85 -15.66
N LEU A 150 3.63 -41.52 -15.13
CA LEU A 150 2.22 -41.15 -15.27
C LEU A 150 1.89 -39.67 -14.99
N THR A 151 2.55 -39.02 -14.03
CA THR A 151 2.31 -37.59 -13.74
C THR A 151 2.78 -36.70 -14.90
N TRP A 152 3.90 -37.04 -15.54
CA TRP A 152 4.42 -36.30 -16.70
C TRP A 152 3.54 -36.46 -17.95
N VAL A 153 2.92 -37.64 -18.12
CA VAL A 153 1.97 -37.87 -19.22
C VAL A 153 0.71 -37.02 -19.04
N ALA A 154 0.20 -36.91 -17.81
CA ALA A 154 -0.97 -36.08 -17.51
C ALA A 154 -0.71 -34.59 -17.79
N ILE A 155 0.46 -34.08 -17.39
CA ILE A 155 0.85 -32.69 -17.65
C ILE A 155 0.98 -32.41 -19.15
N ALA A 156 1.61 -33.33 -19.90
CA ALA A 156 1.75 -33.17 -21.35
C ALA A 156 0.39 -33.16 -22.06
N ALA A 157 -0.54 -34.03 -21.66
CA ALA A 157 -1.89 -34.05 -22.21
C ALA A 157 -2.66 -32.75 -21.92
N ALA A 158 -2.56 -32.21 -20.70
CA ALA A 158 -3.20 -30.95 -20.33
C ALA A 158 -2.67 -29.77 -21.17
N LEU A 159 -1.37 -29.73 -21.44
CA LEU A 159 -0.77 -28.69 -22.29
C LEU A 159 -1.28 -28.77 -23.73
N VAL A 160 -1.36 -29.96 -24.32
CA VAL A 160 -1.88 -30.13 -25.70
C VAL A 160 -3.33 -29.65 -25.80
N ILE A 161 -4.15 -29.96 -24.79
CA ILE A 161 -5.55 -29.51 -24.73
C ILE A 161 -5.62 -27.98 -24.61
N TRP A 162 -4.80 -27.37 -23.75
CA TRP A 162 -4.78 -25.92 -23.55
C TRP A 162 -4.35 -25.17 -24.81
N PHE A 163 -3.27 -25.60 -25.48
CA PHE A 163 -2.84 -25.01 -26.75
C PHE A 163 -3.84 -25.24 -27.88
N GLY A 164 -4.50 -26.42 -27.92
CA GLY A 164 -5.55 -26.71 -28.89
C GLY A 164 -6.76 -25.77 -28.75
N MET A 165 -7.21 -25.52 -27.52
CA MET A 165 -8.29 -24.57 -27.25
C MET A 165 -7.89 -23.13 -27.61
N GLY A 166 -6.67 -22.70 -27.27
CA GLY A 166 -6.18 -21.37 -27.66
C GLY A 166 -6.13 -21.17 -29.17
N ALA A 167 -5.64 -22.17 -29.92
CA ALA A 167 -5.62 -22.13 -31.38
C ALA A 167 -7.04 -22.13 -31.99
N MET A 168 -7.98 -22.86 -31.39
CA MET A 168 -9.37 -22.85 -31.83
C MET A 168 -10.00 -21.48 -31.61
N VAL A 169 -9.87 -20.88 -30.44
CA VAL A 169 -10.38 -19.52 -30.16
C VAL A 169 -9.76 -18.50 -31.12
N TRP A 170 -8.47 -18.63 -31.43
CA TRP A 170 -7.79 -17.73 -32.38
C TRP A 170 -8.30 -17.90 -33.82
N LEU A 171 -8.53 -19.13 -34.29
CA LEU A 171 -9.06 -19.38 -35.64
C LEU A 171 -10.52 -18.94 -35.81
N TYR A 172 -11.29 -18.93 -34.73
CA TYR A 172 -12.71 -18.56 -34.73
C TYR A 172 -12.98 -17.18 -34.13
N SER A 173 -11.94 -16.35 -33.87
CA SER A 173 -12.10 -15.08 -33.18
C SER A 173 -13.03 -14.12 -33.92
N ASP A 174 -12.95 -14.07 -35.25
CA ASP A 174 -13.73 -13.12 -36.06
C ASP A 174 -15.22 -13.49 -36.07
N GLU A 175 -15.56 -14.79 -36.16
CA GLU A 175 -16.94 -15.28 -36.04
C GLU A 175 -17.49 -15.11 -34.62
N LEU A 176 -16.67 -15.36 -33.59
CA LEU A 176 -17.06 -15.17 -32.19
C LEU A 176 -17.32 -13.71 -31.87
N MET A 177 -16.48 -12.79 -32.37
CA MET A 177 -16.68 -11.37 -32.19
C MET A 177 -17.94 -10.90 -32.90
N ALA A 178 -18.21 -11.36 -34.13
CA ALA A 178 -19.45 -11.04 -34.85
C ALA A 178 -20.71 -11.53 -34.10
N LEU A 179 -20.63 -12.69 -33.43
CA LEU A 179 -21.74 -13.22 -32.62
C LEU A 179 -21.97 -12.41 -31.33
N ILE A 180 -20.91 -11.89 -30.72
CA ILE A 180 -20.96 -11.15 -29.45
C ILE A 180 -21.34 -9.68 -29.67
N THR A 181 -20.79 -9.03 -30.69
CA THR A 181 -21.06 -7.60 -30.94
C THR A 181 -22.43 -7.37 -31.56
N GLY A 182 -23.10 -8.43 -32.04
CA GLY A 182 -24.50 -8.37 -32.46
C GLY A 182 -24.76 -7.28 -33.48
N GLU A 183 -23.83 -7.08 -34.41
CA GLU A 183 -23.98 -6.08 -35.47
C GLU A 183 -25.18 -6.50 -36.33
N PRO A 184 -26.31 -5.75 -36.30
CA PRO A 184 -27.44 -6.10 -37.14
C PRO A 184 -26.98 -5.87 -38.58
N GLU A 185 -27.04 -6.90 -39.42
CA GLU A 185 -26.94 -6.75 -40.87
C GLU A 185 -27.90 -5.62 -41.28
N GLN A 186 -27.34 -4.44 -41.57
CA GLN A 186 -28.10 -3.38 -42.21
C GLN A 186 -28.33 -3.85 -43.64
N THR A 187 -29.45 -4.55 -43.85
CA THR A 187 -30.02 -4.72 -45.17
C THR A 187 -30.33 -3.33 -45.71
N GLU A 188 -29.39 -2.82 -46.51
CA GLU A 188 -29.46 -1.58 -47.25
C GLU A 188 -30.71 -1.60 -48.13
N THR A 189 -31.79 -1.02 -47.61
CA THR A 189 -33.03 -0.84 -48.36
C THR A 189 -32.81 0.41 -49.21
N VAL A 190 -32.44 0.21 -50.46
CA VAL A 190 -32.37 1.26 -51.49
C VAL A 190 -33.77 1.85 -51.65
N VAL A 191 -33.99 3.02 -51.04
CA VAL A 191 -35.19 3.84 -51.22
C VAL A 191 -34.81 5.02 -52.12
N ASP A 192 -35.45 5.06 -53.29
CA ASP A 192 -35.40 6.12 -54.29
C ASP A 192 -35.54 7.53 -53.69
N GLN A 193 -34.58 8.40 -53.99
CA GLN A 193 -34.64 9.83 -53.71
C GLN A 193 -35.51 10.54 -54.76
N GLN A 194 -36.57 11.21 -54.31
CA GLN A 194 -37.29 12.21 -55.09
C GLN A 194 -37.01 13.60 -54.50
N PRO A 195 -36.51 14.57 -55.29
CA PRO A 195 -36.31 15.94 -54.83
C PRO A 195 -37.54 16.81 -55.15
N ALA A 196 -37.89 17.76 -54.28
CA ALA A 196 -38.29 19.12 -54.66
C ALA A 196 -38.91 19.93 -53.50
N ASN A 197 -38.37 21.15 -53.36
CA ASN A 197 -39.01 22.44 -53.02
C ASN A 197 -39.04 22.94 -51.56
N GLU A 198 -38.36 24.08 -51.43
CA GLU A 198 -38.40 25.19 -50.45
C GLU A 198 -39.83 25.79 -50.22
N PRO A 199 -39.98 27.00 -49.63
CA PRO A 199 -39.62 27.54 -48.30
C PRO A 199 -40.87 28.17 -47.61
N THR A 200 -40.84 28.56 -46.32
CA THR A 200 -41.70 29.65 -45.77
C THR A 200 -41.14 30.22 -44.46
N GLU A 201 -41.22 31.54 -44.35
CA GLU A 201 -40.64 32.48 -43.38
C GLU A 201 -41.44 32.65 -42.07
N GLU A 202 -40.73 33.11 -41.01
CA GLU A 202 -41.07 34.17 -40.02
C GLU A 202 -42.31 34.05 -39.06
N PRO A 203 -42.43 34.93 -38.04
CA PRO A 203 -41.59 35.16 -36.84
C PRO A 203 -42.50 35.09 -35.57
N THR A 204 -42.05 35.51 -34.35
CA THR A 204 -42.86 36.27 -33.33
C THR A 204 -42.30 36.21 -31.89
N GLN A 205 -41.83 37.39 -31.46
CA GLN A 205 -42.01 38.12 -30.18
C GLN A 205 -41.30 37.75 -28.85
N THR A 206 -40.45 38.71 -28.46
CA THR A 206 -40.15 39.27 -27.12
C THR A 206 -41.41 39.62 -26.30
N PRO A 207 -41.34 39.64 -24.96
CA PRO A 207 -41.31 40.95 -24.29
C PRO A 207 -40.34 41.09 -23.09
N ALA A 208 -39.89 42.34 -22.93
CA ALA A 208 -39.23 43.02 -21.81
C ALA A 208 -40.12 43.01 -20.53
N GLU A 209 -39.81 43.48 -19.31
CA GLU A 209 -38.69 44.08 -18.56
C GLU A 209 -39.35 44.50 -17.22
N GLU A 210 -38.71 44.35 -16.04
CA GLU A 210 -38.79 45.37 -14.97
C GLU A 210 -37.77 45.10 -13.84
N PRO A 211 -37.25 46.16 -13.19
CA PRO A 211 -36.08 46.11 -12.30
C PRO A 211 -36.45 46.22 -10.81
N ILE A 212 -35.56 45.78 -9.93
CA ILE A 212 -35.58 46.18 -8.51
C ILE A 212 -34.15 46.57 -8.09
N GLN A 213 -33.98 47.84 -7.74
CA GLN A 213 -32.85 48.36 -6.97
C GLN A 213 -33.07 48.06 -5.47
N ALA A 214 -32.00 47.74 -4.74
CA ALA A 214 -31.75 48.33 -3.43
C ALA A 214 -30.27 48.19 -3.04
N GLU A 215 -29.77 49.30 -2.55
CA GLU A 215 -28.43 49.61 -2.06
C GLU A 215 -27.99 48.70 -0.91
N ASN A 216 -26.70 48.36 -0.84
CA ASN A 216 -25.99 48.58 0.42
C ASN A 216 -24.47 48.72 0.22
N THR A 217 -23.99 49.82 0.79
CA THR A 217 -22.65 50.38 0.88
C THR A 217 -21.78 49.55 1.82
N THR A 218 -20.52 49.27 1.48
CA THR A 218 -19.40 49.21 2.46
C THR A 218 -18.09 49.42 1.71
N ASP A 219 -17.51 50.61 1.93
CA ASP A 219 -16.12 50.95 1.66
C ASP A 219 -15.18 50.08 2.51
N GLU A 220 -14.19 49.43 1.89
CA GLU A 220 -12.92 49.18 2.59
C GLU A 220 -11.74 49.37 1.63
N ALA A 221 -10.77 50.13 2.13
CA ALA A 221 -9.74 50.82 1.39
C ALA A 221 -8.65 49.88 0.86
N THR A 222 -8.35 49.99 -0.43
CA THR A 222 -7.12 49.45 -1.04
C THR A 222 -6.07 50.56 -1.09
N PRO A 223 -4.87 50.41 -0.50
CA PRO A 223 -3.78 51.35 -0.71
C PRO A 223 -3.11 51.11 -2.09
N PRO A 224 -2.62 52.17 -2.76
CA PRO A 224 -1.96 52.05 -4.05
C PRO A 224 -0.54 51.48 -3.90
N VAL A 225 -0.24 50.43 -4.66
CA VAL A 225 1.14 49.94 -4.86
C VAL A 225 1.85 50.91 -5.81
N GLN A 226 2.95 51.46 -5.31
CA GLN A 226 3.87 52.34 -6.03
C GLN A 226 4.55 51.59 -7.18
N GLU A 227 4.44 52.14 -8.39
CA GLU A 227 5.36 51.88 -9.49
C GLU A 227 6.76 52.34 -9.07
N ALA A 228 7.68 51.39 -8.93
CA ALA A 228 9.10 51.66 -8.75
C ALA A 228 9.82 51.43 -10.08
N ASP A 229 10.21 52.56 -10.64
CA ASP A 229 11.28 52.85 -11.60
C ASP A 229 12.11 51.70 -12.19
N ALA A 230 12.15 51.75 -13.52
CA ALA A 230 13.17 51.17 -14.37
C ALA A 230 14.58 51.62 -13.92
N SER A 231 15.43 50.64 -13.58
CA SER A 231 16.86 50.85 -13.41
C SER A 231 17.64 50.13 -14.52
N THR A 232 18.07 50.95 -15.47
CA THR A 232 19.07 50.71 -16.51
C THR A 232 20.43 50.34 -15.89
N ALA A 233 21.03 49.24 -16.32
CA ALA A 233 22.46 48.97 -16.10
C ALA A 233 23.02 48.04 -17.20
N PRO A 234 24.34 48.09 -17.47
CA PRO A 234 24.82 48.25 -18.83
C PRO A 234 25.38 47.00 -19.50
N ASP A 235 25.28 47.06 -20.82
CA ASP A 235 26.10 46.39 -21.83
C ASP A 235 27.58 46.29 -21.38
N THR A 236 28.05 45.07 -21.10
CA THR A 236 29.47 44.81 -20.81
C THR A 236 30.00 43.88 -21.88
N ALA A 237 30.88 44.46 -22.67
CA ALA A 237 31.58 43.89 -23.81
C ALA A 237 32.35 42.60 -23.47
N SER A 238 32.37 41.70 -24.45
CA SER A 238 33.32 40.61 -24.60
C SER A 238 34.78 41.07 -24.48
N PRO A 239 35.63 40.33 -23.78
CA PRO A 239 37.05 40.28 -24.08
C PRO A 239 37.42 38.97 -24.75
N ASP A 240 38.30 39.11 -25.74
CA ASP A 240 38.92 38.06 -26.53
C ASP A 240 39.55 36.95 -25.70
N THR A 241 39.30 35.71 -26.15
CA THR A 241 39.93 34.48 -25.69
C THR A 241 41.44 34.52 -25.93
N GLN A 242 42.23 34.75 -24.88
CA GLN A 242 43.66 34.42 -24.85
C GLN A 242 43.85 32.94 -24.54
N THR A 243 44.50 32.24 -25.46
CA THR A 243 45.03 30.88 -25.32
C THR A 243 46.16 30.87 -24.28
N ALA A 244 45.82 30.72 -23.00
CA ALA A 244 46.77 30.41 -21.95
C ALA A 244 46.75 28.89 -21.69
N GLN A 245 47.80 28.23 -22.16
CA GLN A 245 48.12 26.83 -21.92
C GLN A 245 48.40 26.67 -20.42
N ASN A 246 47.40 26.18 -19.69
CA ASN A 246 47.44 26.04 -18.24
C ASN A 246 48.01 24.66 -17.90
N ASP A 247 49.20 24.65 -17.30
CA ASP A 247 49.78 23.50 -16.59
C ASP A 247 48.91 23.16 -15.37
N GLN A 248 47.79 22.48 -15.61
CA GLN A 248 46.87 22.05 -14.56
C GLN A 248 47.51 20.90 -13.79
N PRO A 249 47.79 21.04 -12.48
CA PRO A 249 48.36 19.97 -11.67
C PRO A 249 47.42 18.74 -11.70
N PRO A 250 47.97 17.51 -11.66
CA PRO A 250 47.17 16.29 -11.75
C PRO A 250 46.09 16.34 -10.68
N ALA A 251 44.83 16.24 -11.12
CA ALA A 251 43.66 16.28 -10.25
C ALA A 251 43.85 15.27 -9.12
N THR A 252 43.97 15.77 -7.90
CA THR A 252 43.95 14.96 -6.69
C THR A 252 42.63 14.19 -6.70
N GLN A 253 42.71 12.88 -6.89
CA GLN A 253 41.52 12.02 -6.86
C GLN A 253 40.90 12.18 -5.47
N SER A 254 39.73 12.81 -5.40
CA SER A 254 38.94 12.85 -4.17
C SER A 254 38.71 11.40 -3.73
N PRO A 255 38.97 11.06 -2.46
CA PRO A 255 38.73 9.71 -1.97
C PRO A 255 37.29 9.31 -2.30
N ALA A 256 37.12 8.14 -2.92
CA ALA A 256 35.81 7.61 -3.24
C ALA A 256 34.97 7.53 -1.96
N ALA A 257 33.72 8.01 -2.03
CA ALA A 257 32.80 7.91 -0.91
C ALA A 257 32.67 6.43 -0.50
N PRO A 258 32.58 6.13 0.81
CA PRO A 258 32.35 4.76 1.26
C PRO A 258 31.08 4.22 0.61
N VAL A 259 31.16 3.03 0.04
CA VAL A 259 30.01 2.32 -0.52
C VAL A 259 29.29 1.63 0.62
N HIS A 260 28.03 2.00 0.86
CA HIS A 260 27.16 1.40 1.88
C HIS A 260 26.47 0.16 1.30
N ASP A 261 26.61 -1.00 1.97
CA ASP A 261 25.96 -2.25 1.56
C ASP A 261 24.56 -2.42 2.18
N ARG A 262 23.83 -3.48 1.78
CA ARG A 262 22.50 -3.78 2.32
C ARG A 262 22.51 -3.93 3.84
N ALA A 263 23.54 -4.57 4.40
CA ALA A 263 23.64 -4.84 5.83
C ALA A 263 23.74 -3.54 6.64
N TYR A 264 24.49 -2.56 6.15
CA TYR A 264 24.55 -1.23 6.73
C TYR A 264 23.16 -0.57 6.80
N TRP A 265 22.39 -0.59 5.71
CA TRP A 265 21.08 0.05 5.68
C TRP A 265 20.05 -0.67 6.56
N GLN A 266 20.13 -1.99 6.66
CA GLN A 266 19.30 -2.77 7.58
C GLN A 266 19.59 -2.47 9.05
N ASP A 267 20.86 -2.32 9.42
CA ASP A 267 21.25 -1.87 10.78
C ASP A 267 20.72 -0.46 11.05
N MET A 268 20.82 0.44 10.06
CA MET A 268 20.33 1.81 10.17
C MET A 268 18.80 1.89 10.35
N LEU A 269 18.01 1.04 9.69
CA LEU A 269 16.56 0.95 9.91
C LEU A 269 16.19 0.59 11.36
N GLY A 270 17.05 -0.18 12.05
CA GLY A 270 16.89 -0.52 13.46
C GLY A 270 17.15 0.65 14.42
N ASN A 271 17.75 1.74 13.94
CA ASN A 271 18.13 2.87 14.79
C ASN A 271 16.97 3.86 14.99
N SER A 272 16.24 3.69 16.09
CA SER A 272 15.10 4.54 16.44
C SER A 272 15.45 6.01 16.71
N GLN A 273 16.73 6.33 16.93
CA GLN A 273 17.21 7.70 17.21
C GLN A 273 17.31 8.58 15.96
N LEU A 274 17.19 8.00 14.76
CA LEU A 274 17.20 8.78 13.54
C LEU A 274 16.00 9.73 13.48
N SER A 275 16.26 10.97 13.07
CA SER A 275 15.22 11.95 12.79
C SER A 275 14.46 11.58 11.51
N GLY A 276 13.25 12.11 11.34
CA GLY A 276 12.51 11.92 10.09
C GLY A 276 13.30 12.42 8.87
N GLU A 277 13.98 13.55 8.98
CA GLU A 277 14.85 14.08 7.90
C GLU A 277 15.99 13.11 7.53
N ALA A 278 16.66 12.50 8.52
CA ALA A 278 17.73 11.54 8.27
C ALA A 278 17.20 10.26 7.58
N LEU A 279 16.05 9.75 8.03
CA LEU A 279 15.38 8.61 7.40
C LEU A 279 14.95 8.93 5.96
N TYR A 280 14.44 10.14 5.72
CA TYR A 280 14.08 10.57 4.37
C TYR A 280 15.31 10.66 3.45
N GLY A 281 16.43 11.20 3.95
CA GLY A 281 17.70 11.18 3.23
C GLY A 281 18.14 9.76 2.85
N ALA A 282 18.09 8.83 3.81
CA ALA A 282 18.41 7.42 3.58
C ALA A 282 17.48 6.75 2.54
N SER A 283 16.19 7.05 2.58
CA SER A 283 15.23 6.60 1.56
C SER A 283 15.62 7.07 0.16
N ARG A 284 15.99 8.34 0.01
CA ARG A 284 16.39 8.92 -1.27
C ARG A 284 17.71 8.34 -1.79
N GLU A 285 18.65 8.05 -0.91
CA GLU A 285 19.95 7.46 -1.26
C GLU A 285 19.80 6.01 -1.73
N THR A 286 18.89 5.25 -1.12
CA THR A 286 18.73 3.82 -1.40
C THR A 286 17.76 3.51 -2.55
N ARG A 287 16.90 4.45 -2.96
CA ARG A 287 15.81 4.16 -3.92
C ARG A 287 16.28 3.76 -5.31
N ASP A 288 17.44 4.26 -5.75
CA ASP A 288 17.92 4.05 -7.12
C ASP A 288 18.69 2.71 -7.25
N ASP A 289 18.95 2.04 -6.11
CA ASP A 289 19.50 0.68 -6.08
C ASP A 289 18.36 -0.34 -6.07
N ALA A 290 18.27 -1.13 -7.14
CA ALA A 290 17.25 -2.16 -7.32
C ALA A 290 17.25 -3.21 -6.19
N GLU A 291 18.38 -3.44 -5.52
CA GLU A 291 18.45 -4.38 -4.40
C GLU A 291 17.94 -3.78 -3.09
N LEU A 292 17.85 -2.45 -2.98
CA LEU A 292 17.51 -1.73 -1.74
C LEU A 292 16.12 -1.07 -1.77
N VAL A 293 15.32 -1.30 -2.82
CA VAL A 293 14.01 -0.64 -2.98
C VAL A 293 13.05 -0.92 -1.81
N ASP A 294 13.07 -2.13 -1.26
CA ASP A 294 12.27 -2.50 -0.08
C ASP A 294 12.69 -1.69 1.16
N ILE A 295 14.00 -1.55 1.36
CA ILE A 295 14.59 -0.77 2.46
C ILE A 295 14.29 0.74 2.29
N ALA A 296 14.36 1.25 1.05
CA ALA A 296 14.04 2.64 0.74
C ALA A 296 12.58 3.00 1.10
N GLN A 297 11.65 2.07 0.86
CA GLN A 297 10.24 2.22 1.22
C GLN A 297 10.03 2.19 2.74
N ASP A 298 10.73 1.32 3.46
CA ASP A 298 10.68 1.30 4.93
C ASP A 298 11.22 2.60 5.55
N PHE A 299 12.31 3.15 5.01
CA PHE A 299 12.82 4.46 5.43
C PHE A 299 11.82 5.59 5.17
N LEU A 300 11.19 5.59 4.00
CA LEU A 300 10.18 6.61 3.64
C LEU A 300 9.00 6.56 4.62
N ARG A 301 8.49 5.36 4.90
CA ARG A 301 7.39 5.16 5.86
C ARG A 301 7.77 5.65 7.26
N LEU A 302 8.91 5.20 7.79
CA LEU A 302 9.36 5.59 9.14
C LEU A 302 9.60 7.11 9.25
N SER A 303 10.08 7.74 8.18
CA SER A 303 10.20 9.20 8.10
C SER A 303 8.86 9.91 8.14
N ALA A 304 7.88 9.42 7.37
CA ALA A 304 6.52 9.93 7.33
C ALA A 304 5.82 9.79 8.69
N ASP A 305 6.02 8.66 9.37
CA ASP A 305 5.51 8.38 10.72
C ASP A 305 6.10 9.30 11.78
N LYS A 306 7.36 9.73 11.60
CA LYS A 306 7.99 10.76 12.44
C LYS A 306 7.56 12.19 12.11
N GLY A 307 6.58 12.38 11.22
CA GLY A 307 6.03 13.70 10.90
C GLY A 307 6.89 14.54 9.96
N HIS A 308 7.87 13.96 9.27
CA HIS A 308 8.66 14.72 8.31
C HIS A 308 7.82 15.02 7.06
N LYS A 309 7.40 16.28 6.90
CA LYS A 309 6.43 16.70 5.87
C LYS A 309 6.77 16.22 4.44
N PRO A 310 8.01 16.38 3.93
CA PRO A 310 8.35 15.88 2.59
C PRO A 310 8.10 14.37 2.43
N ALA A 311 8.44 13.57 3.46
CA ALA A 311 8.21 12.14 3.44
C ALA A 311 6.73 11.78 3.53
N GLN A 312 5.95 12.47 4.36
CA GLN A 312 4.49 12.28 4.40
C GLN A 312 3.85 12.55 3.03
N GLN A 313 4.33 13.58 2.33
CA GLN A 313 3.82 13.94 1.01
C GLN A 313 4.18 12.89 -0.05
N GLU A 314 5.44 12.45 -0.10
CA GLU A 314 5.88 11.39 -1.03
C GLU A 314 5.20 10.05 -0.71
N TYR A 315 5.10 9.68 0.57
CA TYR A 315 4.43 8.45 1.02
C TYR A 315 2.94 8.45 0.68
N ALA A 316 2.20 9.54 0.95
CA ALA A 316 0.80 9.67 0.55
C ALA A 316 0.63 9.52 -0.97
N GLY A 317 1.53 10.13 -1.76
CA GLY A 317 1.50 10.05 -3.22
C GLY A 317 1.69 8.63 -3.78
N LEU A 318 2.40 7.74 -3.07
CA LEU A 318 2.55 6.34 -3.47
C LEU A 318 1.19 5.63 -3.49
N PHE A 319 0.35 5.88 -2.48
CA PHE A 319 -0.95 5.22 -2.32
C PHE A 319 -2.11 5.95 -3.00
N ASP A 320 -1.92 7.22 -3.39
CA ASP A 320 -2.94 8.03 -4.03
C ASP A 320 -3.26 7.53 -5.46
N PRO A 321 -4.49 7.04 -5.74
CA PRO A 321 -4.88 6.55 -7.06
C PRO A 321 -4.94 7.64 -8.14
N THR A 322 -4.96 8.92 -7.76
CA THR A 322 -4.93 10.05 -8.72
C THR A 322 -3.52 10.38 -9.21
N LYS A 323 -2.48 9.82 -8.57
CA LYS A 323 -1.08 10.04 -8.95
C LYS A 323 -0.55 8.88 -9.77
N ASP A 324 0.18 9.22 -10.82
CA ASP A 324 0.94 8.24 -11.60
C ASP A 324 1.87 7.43 -10.69
N ALA A 325 2.09 6.16 -11.05
CA ALA A 325 3.10 5.36 -10.37
C ALA A 325 4.47 6.06 -10.54
N ALA A 326 5.12 6.37 -9.42
CA ALA A 326 6.45 6.95 -9.46
C ALA A 326 7.41 6.00 -10.19
N VAL A 327 8.18 6.53 -11.14
CA VAL A 327 9.19 5.74 -11.87
C VAL A 327 10.17 5.13 -10.86
N GLY A 328 10.26 3.80 -10.84
CA GLY A 328 11.11 3.05 -9.90
C GLY A 328 10.42 2.64 -8.59
N SER A 329 9.17 3.05 -8.36
CA SER A 329 8.36 2.45 -7.28
C SER A 329 7.97 1.03 -7.68
N ILE A 330 8.19 0.06 -6.77
CA ILE A 330 7.42 -1.20 -6.81
C ILE A 330 5.95 -0.78 -6.89
N SER A 331 5.17 -1.40 -7.78
CA SER A 331 3.74 -1.08 -7.96
C SER A 331 3.00 -1.25 -6.64
N ALA A 332 3.00 -0.19 -5.84
CA ALA A 332 2.28 -0.15 -4.58
C ALA A 332 0.81 -0.24 -4.94
N VAL A 333 0.12 -1.19 -4.32
CA VAL A 333 -1.33 -1.27 -4.41
C VAL A 333 -1.86 0.07 -3.90
N LYS A 334 -2.57 0.79 -4.76
CA LYS A 334 -3.15 2.08 -4.40
C LYS A 334 -4.14 1.87 -3.26
N ASN A 335 -4.04 2.71 -2.23
CA ASN A 335 -4.90 2.67 -1.05
C ASN A 335 -5.35 4.10 -0.73
N PRO A 336 -6.57 4.49 -1.13
CA PRO A 336 -7.04 5.86 -0.96
C PRO A 336 -7.14 6.28 0.51
N SER A 337 -7.47 5.36 1.42
CA SER A 337 -7.57 5.63 2.86
C SER A 337 -6.22 6.03 3.43
N THR A 338 -5.16 5.27 3.13
CA THR A 338 -3.79 5.61 3.55
C THR A 338 -3.36 6.98 2.99
N ALA A 339 -3.62 7.26 1.71
CA ALA A 339 -3.29 8.56 1.12
C ALA A 339 -4.00 9.73 1.82
N LEU A 340 -5.31 9.62 2.05
CA LEU A 340 -6.12 10.64 2.73
C LEU A 340 -5.68 10.86 4.18
N GLU A 341 -5.30 9.79 4.89
CA GLU A 341 -4.80 9.89 6.26
C GLU A 341 -3.55 10.77 6.35
N TYR A 342 -2.53 10.51 5.51
CA TYR A 342 -1.31 11.32 5.52
C TYR A 342 -1.54 12.74 4.98
N TYR A 343 -2.39 12.93 3.96
CA TYR A 343 -2.74 14.28 3.53
C TYR A 343 -3.48 15.06 4.62
N ARG A 344 -4.34 14.41 5.42
CA ARG A 344 -5.01 15.06 6.56
C ARG A 344 -4.00 15.50 7.62
N ARG A 345 -3.06 14.62 8.00
CA ARG A 345 -1.96 14.98 8.92
C ARG A 345 -1.15 16.19 8.42
N LEU A 346 -0.87 16.25 7.11
CA LEU A 346 -0.19 17.39 6.48
C LEU A 346 -1.03 18.67 6.50
N SER A 347 -2.33 18.57 6.20
CA SER A 347 -3.28 19.69 6.22
C SER A 347 -3.41 20.27 7.63
N GLU A 348 -3.53 19.42 8.65
CA GLU A 348 -3.52 19.80 10.08
C GLU A 348 -2.22 20.51 10.48
N ALA A 349 -1.10 20.15 9.84
CA ALA A 349 0.18 20.83 9.99
C ALA A 349 0.32 22.11 9.14
N GLY A 350 -0.75 22.58 8.50
CA GLY A 350 -0.83 23.82 7.72
C GLY A 350 -0.36 23.70 6.26
N ASP A 351 -0.27 22.50 5.70
CA ASP A 351 0.11 22.32 4.29
C ASP A 351 -1.08 22.55 3.35
N ALA A 352 -1.09 23.68 2.65
CA ALA A 352 -2.14 24.04 1.69
C ALA A 352 -2.18 23.14 0.44
N THR A 353 -1.10 22.44 0.11
CA THR A 353 -1.10 21.47 -1.00
C THR A 353 -1.83 20.20 -0.60
N ALA A 354 -1.75 19.81 0.67
CA ALA A 354 -2.43 18.64 1.18
C ALA A 354 -3.97 18.79 1.11
N SER A 355 -4.53 19.95 1.46
CA SER A 355 -5.98 20.20 1.32
C SER A 355 -6.45 20.04 -0.13
N ARG A 356 -5.69 20.56 -1.11
CA ARG A 356 -6.00 20.38 -2.54
C ARG A 356 -5.92 18.92 -2.98
N ASN A 357 -4.96 18.16 -2.45
CA ASN A 357 -4.87 16.73 -2.75
C ASN A 357 -6.05 15.95 -2.13
N ILE A 358 -6.51 16.30 -0.92
CA ILE A 358 -7.71 15.71 -0.30
C ILE A 358 -8.93 15.96 -1.20
N GLU A 359 -9.17 17.21 -1.60
CA GLU A 359 -10.30 17.57 -2.48
C GLU A 359 -10.26 16.79 -3.80
N SER A 360 -9.09 16.73 -4.43
CA SER A 360 -8.88 16.01 -5.69
C SER A 360 -9.14 14.51 -5.55
N LEU A 361 -8.63 13.89 -4.49
CA LEU A 361 -8.79 12.46 -4.24
C LEU A 361 -10.26 12.12 -3.89
N CYS A 362 -10.90 12.91 -3.03
CA CYS A 362 -12.33 12.76 -2.74
C CYS A 362 -13.20 12.89 -4.00
N ALA A 363 -12.90 13.85 -4.87
CA ALA A 363 -13.60 14.00 -6.15
C ALA A 363 -13.40 12.80 -7.08
N HIS A 364 -12.21 12.20 -7.09
CA HIS A 364 -11.90 11.00 -7.87
C HIS A 364 -12.62 9.75 -7.37
N LEU A 365 -12.78 9.58 -6.05
CA LEU A 365 -13.42 8.40 -5.45
C LEU A 365 -14.95 8.45 -5.53
N LYS A 366 -15.55 9.64 -5.61
CA LYS A 366 -17.00 9.83 -5.55
C LYS A 366 -17.79 9.02 -6.59
N PRO A 367 -17.36 8.91 -7.87
CA PRO A 367 -18.06 8.09 -8.85
C PRO A 367 -18.09 6.58 -8.53
N THR A 368 -17.08 6.06 -7.80
CA THR A 368 -16.95 4.63 -7.49
C THR A 368 -17.46 4.26 -6.09
N TYR A 369 -18.06 5.22 -5.36
CA TYR A 369 -18.54 5.03 -3.98
C TYR A 369 -19.45 3.80 -3.78
N PHE A 370 -20.34 3.51 -4.73
CA PHE A 370 -21.25 2.36 -4.64
C PHE A 370 -20.66 1.06 -5.20
N GLU A 371 -19.55 1.14 -5.93
CA GLU A 371 -18.95 0.01 -6.66
C GLU A 371 -17.72 -0.55 -5.93
N ASN A 372 -17.02 0.29 -5.15
CA ASN A 372 -15.78 -0.07 -4.47
C ASN A 372 -15.91 0.18 -2.95
N ALA A 373 -15.72 -0.88 -2.17
CA ALA A 373 -15.80 -0.81 -0.71
C ALA A 373 -14.71 0.08 -0.09
N GLU A 374 -13.49 0.08 -0.62
CA GLU A 374 -12.40 0.95 -0.16
C GLU A 374 -12.72 2.42 -0.44
N ALA A 375 -13.26 2.73 -1.62
CA ALA A 375 -13.67 4.10 -1.97
C ALA A 375 -14.77 4.61 -1.02
N ARG A 376 -15.72 3.75 -0.65
CA ARG A 376 -16.77 4.06 0.32
C ARG A 376 -16.20 4.40 1.70
N ILE A 377 -15.35 3.53 2.25
CA ILE A 377 -14.71 3.73 3.56
C ILE A 377 -13.89 5.04 3.55
N ALA A 378 -13.07 5.23 2.52
CA ALA A 378 -12.24 6.43 2.39
C ALA A 378 -13.06 7.72 2.34
N ILE A 379 -14.20 7.72 1.62
CA ILE A 379 -15.08 8.89 1.54
C ILE A 379 -15.77 9.17 2.88
N ASP A 380 -16.33 8.14 3.52
CA ASP A 380 -17.09 8.29 4.75
C ASP A 380 -16.21 8.82 5.89
N ASP A 381 -14.95 8.38 5.98
CA ASP A 381 -14.04 8.75 7.06
C ASP A 381 -13.32 10.10 6.85
N TYR A 382 -13.05 10.49 5.60
CA TYR A 382 -12.14 11.61 5.30
C TYR A 382 -12.72 12.74 4.46
N CYS A 383 -13.82 12.53 3.72
CA CYS A 383 -14.33 13.50 2.74
C CYS A 383 -15.56 14.30 3.22
N ASN A 384 -15.93 14.19 4.50
CA ASN A 384 -17.12 14.80 5.11
C ASN A 384 -16.84 16.10 5.88
#